data_AF-A0A969VXI6-F1
#
_entry.id   AF-A0A969VXI6-F1
#
_cell.length_a   1.000
_cell.length_b   1.000
_cell.length_c   1.000
_cell.angle_alpha   90.00
_cell.angle_beta   90.00
_cell.angle_gamma   90.00
#
_symmetry.space_group_name_H-M   'P 1'
#
loop_
_entity.id
_entity.type
_entity.pdbx_description
1 polymer ?
#
loop_
_entity_poly.entity_id
_entity_poly.type
_entity_poly.pdbx_seq_one_letter_code
_entity_poly.pdbx_strand_id
1 'polypeptide(L)'
;MHPAYSVIIFTTMSGAGFGLLAWLTALALLRRIEITPALGIAGLGLAFVLIVTGLVSSTAHLGRPERAWRAFSQWRTSWLSREGVLAVATFVPAGILALCWTFTGARGPLFSVAAVLAIALALASVYATGMIYQSLATIRA
;
A
#
# COMPACT_ATOMS: atom_id res chain seq x y z
N MET A 1 2.71 28.17 3.09
CA MET A 1 3.41 26.87 3.25
C MET A 1 3.93 26.46 1.88
N HIS A 2 5.17 26.00 1.76
CA HIS A 2 5.68 25.37 0.52
C HIS A 2 5.60 23.85 0.72
N PRO A 3 4.58 23.17 0.17
CA PRO A 3 4.45 21.73 0.37
C PRO A 3 5.64 21.01 -0.23
N ALA A 4 6.22 20.07 0.52
CA ALA A 4 7.26 19.22 -0.02
C ALA A 4 6.66 18.35 -1.14
N TYR A 5 7.13 18.53 -2.38
CA TYR A 5 6.67 17.77 -3.54
C TYR A 5 6.73 16.26 -3.33
N SER A 6 7.74 15.79 -2.59
CA SER A 6 7.90 14.38 -2.19
C SER A 6 6.70 13.83 -1.42
N VAL A 7 6.03 14.64 -0.60
CA VAL A 7 4.86 14.24 0.18
C VAL A 7 3.63 14.14 -0.73
N ILE A 8 3.47 15.05 -1.68
CA ILE A 8 2.39 15.00 -2.68
C ILE A 8 2.54 13.74 -3.55
N ILE A 9 3.76 13.47 -4.03
CA ILE A 9 4.05 12.26 -4.80
C ILE A 9 3.81 11.02 -3.96
N PHE A 10 4.25 11.01 -2.70
CA PHE A 10 4.03 9.91 -1.78
C PHE A 10 2.55 9.57 -1.66
N THR A 11 1.71 10.51 -1.21
CA THR A 11 0.30 10.24 -0.93
C THR A 11 -0.50 9.89 -2.17
N THR A 12 -0.17 10.50 -3.31
CA THR A 12 -0.83 10.21 -4.59
C THR A 12 -0.48 8.81 -5.08
N MET A 13 0.81 8.48 -5.15
CA MET A 13 1.27 7.20 -5.68
C MET A 13 0.95 6.04 -4.74
N SER A 14 1.15 6.19 -3.43
CA SER A 14 0.84 5.14 -2.46
C SER A 14 -0.67 4.90 -2.38
N GLY A 15 -1.49 5.95 -2.36
CA GLY A 15 -2.94 5.85 -2.38
C GLY A 15 -3.47 5.15 -3.63
N ALA A 16 -2.99 5.55 -4.82
CA ALA A 16 -3.35 4.89 -6.07
C ALA A 16 -2.90 3.42 -6.11
N GLY A 17 -1.68 3.13 -5.65
CA GLY A 17 -1.13 1.78 -5.64
C GLY A 17 -1.86 0.83 -4.68
N PHE A 18 -2.11 1.26 -3.44
CA PHE A 18 -2.89 0.47 -2.48
C PHE A 18 -4.35 0.31 -2.90
N GLY A 19 -4.96 1.36 -3.44
CA GLY A 19 -6.32 1.29 -4.00
C GLY A 19 -6.42 0.30 -5.16
N LEU A 20 -5.47 0.35 -6.10
CA LEU A 20 -5.39 -0.60 -7.22
C LEU A 20 -5.21 -2.03 -6.72
N LEU A 21 -4.26 -2.26 -5.80
CA LEU A 21 -4.04 -3.59 -5.21
C LEU A 21 -5.31 -4.12 -4.56
N ALA A 22 -5.98 -3.32 -3.73
CA ALA A 22 -7.19 -3.73 -3.03
C ALA A 22 -8.32 -4.09 -3.99
N TRP A 23 -8.64 -3.22 -4.96
CA TRP A 23 -9.74 -3.44 -5.88
C TRP A 23 -9.48 -4.57 -6.88
N LEU A 24 -8.29 -4.64 -7.47
CA LEU A 24 -7.93 -5.72 -8.38
C LEU A 24 -8.03 -7.08 -7.68
N THR A 25 -7.49 -7.16 -6.46
CA THR A 25 -7.52 -8.38 -5.65
C THR A 25 -8.94 -8.75 -5.23
N ALA A 26 -9.76 -7.78 -4.82
CA ALA A 26 -11.16 -8.01 -4.45
C ALA A 26 -11.98 -8.55 -5.63
N LEU A 27 -11.82 -7.95 -6.82
CA LEU A 27 -12.50 -8.41 -8.03
C LEU A 27 -12.02 -9.82 -8.44
N ALA A 28 -10.72 -10.10 -8.30
CA ALA A 28 -10.18 -11.43 -8.58
C ALA A 28 -10.71 -12.49 -7.61
N LEU A 29 -10.78 -12.16 -6.31
CA LEU A 29 -11.32 -13.01 -5.26
C LEU A 29 -12.80 -13.32 -5.47
N LEU A 30 -13.59 -12.30 -5.84
CA LEU A 30 -15.02 -12.41 -6.13
C LEU A 30 -15.33 -12.99 -7.52
N ARG A 31 -14.30 -13.34 -8.31
CA ARG A 31 -14.43 -13.83 -9.70
C ARG A 31 -15.25 -12.90 -10.60
N ARG A 32 -15.09 -11.59 -10.42
CA ARG A 32 -15.77 -10.54 -11.21
C ARG A 32 -14.96 -10.03 -12.39
N ILE A 33 -13.73 -10.51 -12.53
CA ILE A 33 -12.82 -10.22 -13.63
C ILE A 33 -12.23 -11.53 -14.16
N GLU A 34 -11.85 -11.51 -15.43
CA GLU A 34 -11.10 -12.61 -16.02
C GLU A 34 -9.66 -12.61 -15.47
N ILE A 35 -9.22 -13.77 -15.00
CA ILE A 35 -7.86 -13.93 -14.48
C ILE A 35 -6.95 -14.33 -15.64
N THR A 36 -6.21 -13.36 -16.17
CA THR A 36 -5.19 -13.59 -17.19
C THR A 36 -3.79 -13.26 -16.66
N PRO A 37 -2.72 -13.91 -17.15
CA PRO A 37 -1.35 -13.56 -16.78
C PRO A 37 -1.02 -12.08 -17.09
N ALA A 38 -1.52 -11.56 -18.23
CA ALA A 38 -1.32 -10.17 -18.63
C ALA A 38 -1.92 -9.20 -17.60
N LEU A 39 -3.12 -9.48 -17.09
CA LEU A 39 -3.75 -8.66 -16.05
C LEU A 39 -2.99 -8.74 -14.73
N GLY A 40 -2.45 -9.90 -14.37
CA GLY A 40 -1.61 -10.06 -13.18
C GLY A 40 -0.33 -9.24 -13.28
N ILE A 41 0.39 -9.34 -14.39
CA ILE A 41 1.65 -8.61 -14.63
C ILE A 41 1.39 -7.11 -14.66
N ALA A 42 0.41 -6.65 -15.45
CA ALA A 42 0.13 -5.22 -15.59
C ALA A 42 -0.48 -4.64 -14.31
N GLY A 43 -1.50 -5.29 -13.76
CA GLY A 43 -2.25 -4.79 -12.60
C GLY A 43 -1.46 -4.83 -11.29
N LEU A 44 -0.94 -6.01 -10.91
CA LEU A 44 -0.14 -6.13 -9.69
C LEU A 44 1.22 -5.46 -9.84
N GLY A 45 1.83 -5.52 -11.03
CA GLY A 45 3.08 -4.82 -11.32
C GLY A 45 2.94 -3.30 -11.21
N LEU A 46 1.89 -2.72 -11.81
CA LEU A 46 1.61 -1.29 -11.67
C LEU A 46 1.34 -0.91 -10.21
N ALA A 47 0.52 -1.69 -9.49
CA ALA A 47 0.26 -1.45 -8.07
C ALA A 47 1.57 -1.43 -7.26
N PHE A 48 2.47 -2.39 -7.50
CA PHE A 48 3.77 -2.45 -6.83
C PHE A 48 4.65 -1.25 -7.15
N VAL A 49 4.76 -0.86 -8.42
CA VAL A 49 5.53 0.32 -8.84
C VAL A 49 5.00 1.58 -8.16
N LEU A 50 3.69 1.77 -8.11
CA LEU A 50 3.05 2.92 -7.46
C LEU A 50 3.33 2.94 -5.94
N ILE A 51 3.14 1.81 -5.25
CA ILE A 51 3.39 1.69 -3.80
C ILE A 51 4.86 1.98 -3.50
N VAL A 52 5.79 1.33 -4.21
CA VAL A 52 7.24 1.51 -3.99
C VAL A 52 7.67 2.93 -4.30
N THR A 53 7.22 3.50 -5.42
CA THR A 53 7.55 4.89 -5.78
C THR A 53 7.07 5.87 -4.70
N GLY A 54 5.85 5.65 -4.19
CA GLY A 54 5.33 6.42 -3.06
C GLY A 54 6.23 6.28 -1.83
N LEU A 55 6.48 5.06 -1.37
CA LEU A 55 7.27 4.79 -0.16
C LEU A 55 8.71 5.33 -0.27
N VAL A 56 9.36 5.20 -1.41
CA VAL A 56 10.70 5.76 -1.63
C VAL A 56 10.64 7.28 -1.61
N SER A 57 9.64 7.91 -2.24
CA SER A 57 9.44 9.37 -2.19
C SER A 57 9.27 9.89 -0.75
N SER A 58 8.67 9.09 0.14
CA SER A 58 8.55 9.45 1.56
C SER A 58 9.90 9.64 2.26
N THR A 59 10.99 9.04 1.76
CA THR A 59 12.32 9.20 2.36
C THR A 59 13.04 10.47 1.90
N ALA A 60 12.65 11.04 0.75
CA ALA A 60 13.36 12.14 0.11
C ALA A 60 13.30 13.48 0.89
N HIS A 61 12.35 13.62 1.83
CA HIS A 61 12.23 14.80 2.69
C HIS A 61 12.81 14.59 4.10
N LEU A 62 13.35 13.41 4.40
CA LEU A 62 13.97 13.15 5.69
C LEU A 62 15.33 13.85 5.76
N GLY A 63 15.57 14.63 6.80
CA GLY A 63 16.89 15.22 7.04
C GLY A 63 17.98 14.20 7.37
N ARG A 64 17.60 12.98 7.79
CA ARG A 64 18.50 11.85 8.12
C ARG A 64 17.90 10.52 7.64
N PRO A 65 17.96 10.21 6.33
CA PRO A 65 17.32 9.03 5.74
C PRO A 65 17.86 7.71 6.32
N GLU A 66 19.11 7.68 6.80
CA GLU A 66 19.73 6.52 7.46
C GLU A 66 19.02 6.12 8.77
N ARG A 67 18.18 7.02 9.32
CA ARG A 67 17.38 6.78 10.53
C ARG A 67 15.91 6.51 10.22
N ALA A 68 15.52 6.38 8.95
CA ALA A 68 14.13 6.14 8.54
C ALA A 68 13.53 4.91 9.22
N TRP A 69 14.33 3.86 9.46
CA TRP A 69 13.88 2.64 10.14
C TRP A 69 13.35 2.90 11.56
N ARG A 70 13.77 3.97 12.24
CA ARG A 70 13.25 4.31 13.57
C ARG A 70 11.78 4.73 13.52
N ALA A 71 11.28 5.15 12.36
CA ALA A 71 9.88 5.49 12.17
C ALA A 71 8.94 4.30 12.43
N PHE A 72 9.44 3.05 12.36
CA PHE A 72 8.62 1.85 12.64
C PHE A 72 8.48 1.54 14.15
N SER A 73 9.25 2.19 15.03
CA SER A 73 9.26 1.85 16.46
C SER A 73 8.02 2.30 17.25
N GLN A 74 7.34 3.35 16.79
CA GLN A 74 6.23 4.00 17.52
C GLN A 74 4.84 3.61 17.00
N TRP A 75 4.69 2.42 16.43
CA TRP A 75 3.44 1.99 15.77
C TRP A 75 2.22 1.93 16.69
N ARG A 76 2.43 1.84 18.02
CA ARG A 76 1.34 1.86 19.00
C ARG A 76 0.74 3.25 19.21
N THR A 77 1.53 4.32 19.03
CA THR A 77 1.13 5.69 19.40
C THR A 77 1.09 6.65 18.22
N SER A 78 1.79 6.35 17.12
CA SER A 78 1.91 7.23 15.94
C SER A 78 1.20 6.65 14.72
N TRP A 79 0.27 7.40 14.14
CA TRP A 79 -0.39 7.04 12.88
C TRP A 79 0.59 6.99 11.70
N LEU A 80 1.58 7.88 11.67
CA LEU A 80 2.67 7.84 10.68
C LEU A 80 3.47 6.53 10.76
N SER A 81 3.74 6.07 11.99
CA SER A 81 4.42 4.79 12.19
C SER A 81 3.55 3.61 11.75
N ARG A 82 2.24 3.65 12.03
CA ARG A 82 1.27 2.64 11.57
C ARG A 82 1.20 2.57 10.05
N GLU A 83 1.11 3.71 9.37
CA GLU A 83 1.11 3.77 7.91
C GLU A 83 2.32 3.04 7.33
N GLY A 84 3.52 3.35 7.81
CA GLY A 84 4.74 2.69 7.37
C GLY A 84 4.74 1.17 7.62
N VAL A 85 4.36 0.74 8.82
CA VAL A 85 4.31 -0.70 9.17
C VAL A 85 3.29 -1.45 8.31
N LEU A 86 2.08 -0.90 8.15
CA LEU A 86 1.01 -1.51 7.35
C LEU A 86 1.38 -1.58 5.87
N ALA A 87 1.98 -0.50 5.35
CA ALA A 87 2.44 -0.44 3.97
C ALA A 87 3.50 -1.52 3.69
N VAL A 88 4.49 -1.66 4.56
CA VAL A 88 5.54 -2.69 4.41
C VAL A 88 4.97 -4.09 4.59
N ALA A 89 4.09 -4.30 5.56
CA ALA A 89 3.45 -5.60 5.79
C ALA A 89 2.62 -6.07 4.58
N THR A 90 2.07 -5.15 3.79
CA THR A 90 1.29 -5.46 2.58
C THR A 90 2.10 -6.21 1.52
N PHE A 91 3.43 -6.03 1.47
CA PHE A 91 4.27 -6.71 0.46
C PHE A 91 4.26 -8.24 0.59
N VAL A 92 4.09 -8.79 1.79
CA VAL A 92 4.08 -10.24 2.00
C VAL A 92 2.88 -10.90 1.30
N PRO A 93 1.62 -10.55 1.61
CA PRO A 93 0.48 -11.11 0.90
C PRO A 93 0.43 -10.67 -0.57
N ALA A 94 0.89 -9.46 -0.93
CA ALA A 94 0.98 -9.04 -2.33
C ALA A 94 1.94 -9.91 -3.16
N GLY A 95 3.09 -10.30 -2.60
CA GLY A 95 4.01 -11.23 -3.24
C GLY A 95 3.40 -12.63 -3.43
N ILE A 96 2.70 -13.13 -2.40
CA ILE A 96 1.97 -14.41 -2.50
C ILE A 96 0.87 -14.32 -3.57
N LEU A 97 0.14 -13.21 -3.63
CA LEU A 97 -0.85 -12.97 -4.67
C LEU A 97 -0.25 -13.03 -6.07
N ALA A 98 0.89 -12.37 -6.29
CA ALA A 98 1.58 -12.41 -7.57
C ALA A 98 1.95 -13.85 -7.96
N LEU A 99 2.51 -14.63 -7.04
CA LEU A 99 2.86 -16.04 -7.27
C LEU A 99 1.62 -16.91 -7.55
N CYS A 100 0.56 -16.77 -6.76
CA CYS A 100 -0.68 -17.51 -6.98
C CYS A 100 -1.34 -17.09 -8.30
N TRP A 101 -1.27 -15.82 -8.68
CA TRP A 101 -1.80 -15.35 -9.95
C TRP A 101 -1.10 -16.02 -11.13
N THR A 102 0.24 -16.11 -11.09
CA THR A 102 1.04 -16.68 -12.17
C THR A 102 0.95 -18.20 -12.25
N PHE A 103 1.01 -18.89 -11.11
CA PHE A 103 1.14 -20.35 -11.08
C PHE A 103 -0.17 -21.10 -10.90
N THR A 104 -1.16 -20.51 -10.22
CA THR A 104 -2.45 -21.18 -9.93
C THR A 104 -3.64 -20.50 -10.60
N GLY A 105 -3.42 -19.42 -11.35
CA GLY A 105 -4.49 -18.64 -11.95
C GLY A 105 -5.39 -18.00 -10.89
N ALA A 106 -4.77 -17.50 -9.81
CA ALA A 106 -5.46 -16.87 -8.69
C ALA A 106 -6.50 -17.81 -8.03
N ARG A 107 -6.13 -19.07 -7.76
CA ARG A 107 -7.01 -20.10 -7.17
C ARG A 107 -6.38 -20.73 -5.93
N GLY A 108 -7.25 -21.36 -5.14
CA GLY A 108 -6.87 -22.12 -3.95
C GLY A 108 -6.93 -21.32 -2.65
N PRO A 109 -6.85 -22.02 -1.49
CA PRO A 109 -6.98 -21.39 -0.18
C PRO A 109 -5.87 -20.37 0.10
N LEU A 110 -4.64 -20.64 -0.36
CA LEU A 110 -3.52 -19.73 -0.20
C LEU A 110 -3.78 -18.37 -0.87
N PHE A 111 -4.29 -18.39 -2.11
CA PHE A 111 -4.70 -17.17 -2.81
C PHE A 111 -5.78 -16.41 -2.03
N SER A 112 -6.82 -17.11 -1.56
CA SER A 112 -7.92 -16.46 -0.83
C SER A 112 -7.47 -15.80 0.47
N VAL A 113 -6.61 -16.46 1.25
CA VAL A 113 -6.07 -15.89 2.49
C VAL A 113 -5.17 -14.68 2.18
N ALA A 114 -4.26 -14.83 1.23
CA ALA A 114 -3.40 -13.73 0.80
C ALA A 114 -4.21 -12.54 0.27
N ALA A 115 -5.30 -12.80 -0.47
CA ALA A 115 -6.20 -11.78 -0.99
C ALA A 115 -6.84 -10.96 0.13
N VAL A 116 -7.45 -11.63 1.10
CA VAL A 116 -8.10 -10.97 2.24
C VAL A 116 -7.08 -10.14 3.04
N LEU A 117 -5.89 -10.70 3.30
CA LEU A 117 -4.83 -9.98 4.03
C LEU A 117 -4.31 -8.77 3.26
N ALA A 118 -4.06 -8.91 1.95
CA ALA A 118 -3.60 -7.80 1.12
C ALA A 118 -4.64 -6.67 1.05
N ILE A 119 -5.92 -7.01 0.86
CA ILE A 119 -7.02 -6.03 0.86
C ILE A 119 -7.08 -5.32 2.21
N ALA A 120 -7.09 -6.07 3.31
CA ALA A 120 -7.17 -5.49 4.66
C ALA A 120 -6.00 -4.55 4.96
N LEU A 121 -4.76 -4.96 4.65
CA LEU A 121 -3.57 -4.16 4.90
C LEU A 121 -3.47 -2.94 3.97
N ALA A 122 -3.85 -3.07 2.71
CA ALA A 122 -3.89 -1.94 1.78
C ALA A 122 -4.91 -0.89 2.23
N LEU A 123 -6.12 -1.30 2.60
CA LEU A 123 -7.15 -0.40 3.13
C LEU A 123 -6.74 0.20 4.48
N ALA A 124 -6.12 -0.58 5.36
CA ALA A 124 -5.60 -0.08 6.63
C ALA A 124 -4.48 0.94 6.43
N SER A 125 -3.63 0.78 5.40
CA SER A 125 -2.58 1.74 5.05
C SER A 125 -3.19 3.07 4.61
N VAL A 126 -4.17 3.04 3.69
CA VAL A 126 -4.91 4.24 3.25
C VAL A 126 -5.64 4.91 4.42
N TYR A 127 -6.26 4.11 5.29
CA TYR A 127 -6.91 4.61 6.49
C TYR A 127 -5.91 5.30 7.43
N ALA A 128 -4.74 4.71 7.66
CA ALA A 128 -3.69 5.33 8.48
C ALA A 128 -3.24 6.68 7.91
N THR A 129 -3.10 6.81 6.59
CA THR A 129 -2.84 8.09 5.92
C THR A 129 -3.92 9.13 6.26
N GLY A 130 -5.21 8.75 6.20
CA GLY A 130 -6.32 9.63 6.59
C GLY A 130 -6.27 10.07 8.06
N MET A 131 -5.90 9.15 8.96
CA MET A 131 -5.78 9.44 10.39
C MET A 131 -4.65 10.41 10.74
N ILE A 132 -3.58 10.47 9.93
CA ILE A 132 -2.53 11.48 10.08
C ILE A 132 -3.15 12.87 9.95
N TYR A 133 -3.95 13.10 8.91
CA TYR A 133 -4.63 14.38 8.70
C TYR A 133 -5.66 14.69 9.79
N GLN A 134 -6.39 13.68 10.28
CA GLN A 134 -7.33 13.87 11.39
C GLN A 134 -6.63 14.29 12.68
N SER A 135 -5.40 13.80 12.92
CA SER A 135 -4.65 14.11 14.14
C SER A 135 -4.06 15.52 14.19
N LEU A 136 -4.12 16.27 13.09
CA LEU A 136 -3.61 17.63 12.99
C LEU A 136 -4.68 18.66 13.38
N ALA A 137 -4.27 19.74 14.05
CA ALA A 137 -5.16 20.86 14.33
C ALA A 137 -5.60 21.51 13.01
N THR A 138 -6.90 21.73 12.85
CA THR A 138 -7.44 22.39 11.66
C THR A 138 -7.06 23.87 11.65
N ILE A 139 -6.59 24.35 10.50
CA ILE A 139 -6.37 25.78 10.27
C ILE A 139 -7.74 26.37 9.89
N ARG A 140 -8.21 27.36 10.66
CA ARG A 140 -9.45 28.08 10.33
C ARG A 140 -9.17 28.99 9.12
N ALA A 141 -10.12 29.00 8.19
CA ALA A 141 -10.11 29.90 7.04
C ALA A 141 -10.24 31.36 7.47
#